data_AF-A0A1H9XR61-F1
#
_entry.id   AF-A0A1H9XR61-F1
#
_cell.length_a   1.000
_cell.length_b   1.000
_cell.length_c   1.000
_cell.angle_alpha   90.00
_cell.angle_beta   90.00
_cell.angle_gamma   90.00
#
_symmetry.space_group_name_H-M   'P 1'
#
loop_
_entity.id
_entity.type
_entity.pdbx_description
1 polymer ?
#
loop_
_entity_poly.entity_id
_entity_poly.type
_entity_poly.pdbx_seq_one_letter_code
_entity_poly.pdbx_strand_id
1 'polypeptide(L)'
;MRFPFRRKRPLVHTEHVFIEPRALPSATKGIFFKAVFSARWILTDEADHYTPESMVITELVRMATSVTECWDALDSKGAEDALNSALGRPRPIHSLPDSELSARVQLTLSSQARADAEQYHEDRTRLARLRYLKEQLYSDPEMVLLDRLEQRPGDIETLDIKDFQRLSRSLRVGGTWWYPLLDCLEALSKELPRQHGDLIAMKLLLKAFKDTLPELIDRHGLQDLADQLLPGPELSPDSKKAADSAKY
;
A
#
# COMPACT_ATOMS: atom_id res chain seq x y z
N MET A 1 34.11 30.42 -55.39
CA MET A 1 33.67 29.47 -54.35
C MET A 1 32.27 28.97 -54.72
N ARG A 2 32.13 27.71 -55.14
CA ARG A 2 30.83 27.09 -55.44
C ARG A 2 30.34 26.37 -54.19
N PHE A 3 29.25 26.83 -53.59
CA PHE A 3 28.56 26.10 -52.54
C PHE A 3 27.91 24.85 -53.17
N PRO A 4 28.18 23.63 -52.69
CA PRO A 4 27.43 22.48 -53.13
C PRO A 4 26.00 22.61 -52.59
N PHE A 5 25.05 22.84 -53.49
CA PHE A 5 23.63 22.63 -53.21
C PHE A 5 23.44 21.17 -52.78
N ARG A 6 23.37 20.91 -51.46
CA ARG A 6 22.82 19.66 -50.92
C ARG A 6 21.37 19.59 -51.41
N ARG A 7 21.13 18.80 -52.46
CA ARG A 7 19.78 18.39 -52.84
C ARG A 7 19.17 17.73 -51.60
N LYS A 8 18.14 18.35 -51.00
CA LYS A 8 17.32 17.70 -49.98
C LYS A 8 16.78 16.43 -50.62
N ARG A 9 17.20 15.26 -50.13
CA ARG A 9 16.61 13.99 -50.55
C ARG A 9 15.11 14.05 -50.24
N PRO A 10 14.24 13.52 -51.12
CA PRO A 10 12.82 13.49 -50.84
C PRO A 10 12.58 12.64 -49.59
N LEU A 11 11.90 13.22 -48.60
CA LEU A 11 11.46 12.54 -47.40
C LEU A 11 10.43 11.47 -47.81
N VAL A 12 10.79 10.19 -47.71
CA VAL A 12 9.86 9.10 -48.01
C VAL A 12 8.90 8.96 -46.85
N HIS A 13 7.61 9.19 -47.12
CA HIS A 13 6.55 8.93 -46.16
C HIS A 13 6.15 7.46 -46.29
N THR A 14 6.29 6.72 -45.20
CA THR A 14 5.87 5.32 -45.13
C THR A 14 4.69 5.23 -44.16
N GLU A 15 3.63 4.58 -44.62
CA GLU A 15 2.48 4.22 -43.80
C GLU A 15 2.43 2.70 -43.69
N HIS A 16 2.25 2.20 -42.48
CA HIS A 16 2.12 0.77 -42.23
C HIS A 16 1.14 0.51 -41.10
N VAL A 17 0.37 -0.55 -41.26
CA VAL A 17 -0.57 -1.05 -40.25
C VAL A 17 -0.05 -2.37 -39.73
N PHE A 18 0.29 -2.39 -38.44
CA PHE A 18 0.75 -3.57 -37.74
C PHE A 18 -0.47 -4.40 -37.32
N ILE A 19 -0.83 -5.37 -38.17
CA ILE A 19 -2.03 -6.20 -37.99
C ILE A 19 -1.90 -7.13 -36.77
N GLU A 20 -0.68 -7.54 -36.42
CA GLU A 20 -0.44 -8.41 -35.27
C GLU A 20 -0.72 -7.69 -33.95
N PRO A 21 -1.73 -8.13 -33.17
CA PRO A 21 -2.07 -7.49 -31.92
C PRO A 21 -0.96 -7.71 -30.89
N ARG A 22 -0.54 -6.63 -30.24
CA ARG A 22 0.48 -6.67 -29.18
C ARG A 22 -0.17 -6.56 -27.81
N ALA A 23 0.33 -7.33 -26.85
CA ALA A 23 -0.12 -7.23 -25.47
C ALA A 23 0.54 -6.01 -24.80
N LEU A 24 -0.27 -5.09 -24.29
CA LEU A 24 0.18 -3.96 -23.49
C LEU A 24 -0.30 -4.13 -22.04
N PRO A 25 0.54 -3.83 -21.04
CA PRO A 25 0.13 -3.91 -19.65
C PRO A 25 -0.94 -2.88 -19.31
N SER A 26 -1.81 -3.24 -18.36
CA SER A 26 -2.75 -2.32 -17.72
C SER A 26 -2.38 -2.10 -16.25
N ALA A 27 -2.99 -1.12 -15.59
CA ALA A 27 -2.88 -0.94 -14.15
C ALA A 27 -3.43 -2.15 -13.35
N THR A 28 -4.33 -2.91 -13.97
CA THR A 28 -4.95 -4.10 -13.38
C THR A 28 -4.00 -5.28 -13.52
N LYS A 29 -3.47 -5.74 -12.39
CA LYS A 29 -2.43 -6.78 -12.34
C LYS A 29 -2.87 -8.05 -13.08
N GLY A 30 -2.03 -8.51 -13.99
CA GLY A 30 -2.26 -9.74 -14.75
C GLY A 30 -3.17 -9.59 -15.96
N ILE A 31 -3.68 -8.38 -16.24
CA ILE A 31 -4.59 -8.11 -17.36
C ILE A 31 -3.89 -7.22 -18.39
N PHE A 32 -3.98 -7.60 -19.65
CA PHE A 32 -3.32 -6.94 -20.77
C PHE A 32 -4.35 -6.44 -21.80
N PHE A 33 -4.11 -5.24 -22.32
CA PHE A 33 -4.80 -4.76 -23.52
C PHE A 33 -4.21 -5.42 -24.76
N LYS A 34 -5.04 -5.65 -25.77
CA LYS A 34 -4.61 -5.98 -27.12
C LYS A 34 -4.60 -4.71 -27.96
N ALA A 35 -3.41 -4.33 -28.41
CA ALA A 35 -3.18 -3.11 -29.19
C ALA A 35 -2.89 -3.44 -30.65
N VAL A 36 -3.59 -2.76 -31.56
CA VAL A 36 -3.29 -2.76 -33.00
C VAL A 36 -2.82 -1.36 -33.37
N PHE A 37 -1.65 -1.26 -34.00
CA PHE A 37 -0.99 0.00 -34.32
C PHE A 37 -1.12 0.34 -35.80
N SER A 38 -1.46 1.58 -36.11
CA SER A 38 -1.37 2.17 -37.44
C SER A 38 -0.40 3.34 -37.38
N ALA A 39 0.74 3.25 -38.05
CA ALA A 39 1.81 4.22 -37.94
C ALA A 39 2.15 4.86 -39.29
N ARG A 40 2.51 6.14 -39.23
CA ARG A 40 3.08 6.91 -40.32
C ARG A 40 4.43 7.45 -39.86
N TRP A 41 5.48 7.21 -40.65
CA TRP A 41 6.80 7.71 -40.34
C TRP A 41 7.58 8.18 -41.56
N ILE A 42 8.62 8.97 -41.28
CA ILE A 42 9.54 9.54 -42.25
C ILE A 42 10.96 9.13 -41.86
N LEU A 43 11.69 8.51 -42.79
CA LEU A 43 13.10 8.18 -42.63
C LEU A 43 13.94 9.05 -43.55
N THR A 44 14.97 9.67 -42.97
CA THR A 44 15.91 10.54 -43.66
C THR A 44 17.17 9.81 -44.15
N ASP A 45 17.48 8.65 -43.56
CA ASP A 45 18.60 7.79 -43.96
C ASP A 45 18.15 6.34 -44.16
N GLU A 46 18.74 5.66 -45.13
CA GLU A 46 18.60 4.21 -45.29
C GLU A 46 19.38 3.57 -44.15
N ALA A 47 18.66 3.09 -43.12
CA ALA A 47 19.28 2.37 -42.02
C ALA A 47 19.85 1.04 -42.57
N ASP A 48 21.15 1.02 -42.88
CA ASP A 48 21.85 -0.06 -43.59
C ASP A 48 21.74 -1.46 -42.93
N HIS A 49 21.30 -1.55 -41.67
CA HIS A 49 21.33 -2.80 -40.89
C HIS A 49 20.05 -3.14 -40.13
N TYR A 50 18.96 -2.35 -40.24
CA TYR A 50 17.71 -2.62 -39.52
C TYR A 50 16.48 -2.49 -40.40
N THR A 51 15.52 -3.40 -40.21
CA THR A 51 14.16 -3.26 -40.74
C THR A 51 13.47 -2.08 -40.03
N PRO A 52 13.10 -1.01 -40.75
CA PRO A 52 12.57 0.20 -40.15
C PRO A 52 11.26 -0.06 -39.38
N GLU A 53 10.46 -1.01 -39.84
CA GLU A 53 9.23 -1.46 -39.18
C GLU A 53 9.50 -1.98 -37.76
N SER A 54 10.59 -2.73 -37.57
CA SER A 54 10.98 -3.28 -36.27
C SER A 54 11.41 -2.19 -35.28
N MET A 55 12.06 -1.12 -35.77
CA MET A 55 12.43 0.02 -34.94
C MET A 55 11.20 0.84 -34.53
N VAL A 56 10.32 1.11 -35.50
CA VAL A 56 9.08 1.85 -35.27
C VAL A 56 8.19 1.12 -34.26
N ILE A 57 7.98 -0.18 -34.43
CA ILE A 57 7.12 -0.94 -33.49
C ILE A 57 7.72 -1.00 -32.09
N THR A 58 9.04 -1.12 -31.94
CA THR A 58 9.71 -1.13 -30.63
C THR A 58 9.48 0.19 -29.91
N GLU A 59 9.61 1.31 -30.62
CA GLU A 59 9.40 2.63 -30.06
C GLU A 59 7.92 2.90 -29.73
N LEU A 60 7.00 2.43 -30.58
CA LEU A 60 5.57 2.51 -30.30
C LEU A 60 5.17 1.70 -29.07
N VAL A 61 5.66 0.46 -28.94
CA VAL A 61 5.38 -0.37 -27.76
C VAL A 61 5.96 0.26 -26.50
N ARG A 62 7.19 0.79 -26.55
CA ARG A 62 7.82 1.48 -25.42
C ARG A 62 6.97 2.66 -24.93
N MET A 63 6.53 3.51 -25.83
CA MET A 63 5.66 4.65 -25.49
C MET A 63 4.29 4.19 -25.00
N ALA A 64 3.69 3.24 -25.69
CA ALA A 64 2.36 2.73 -25.38
C ALA A 64 2.30 2.13 -23.97
N THR A 65 3.28 1.31 -23.60
CA THR A 65 3.41 0.71 -22.27
C THR A 65 3.39 1.77 -21.16
N SER A 66 4.18 2.85 -21.31
CA SER A 66 4.22 3.91 -20.29
C SER A 66 2.88 4.60 -20.06
N VAL A 67 2.03 4.66 -21.10
CA VAL A 67 0.70 5.25 -21.00
C VAL A 67 -0.27 4.22 -20.42
N THR A 68 -0.34 3.01 -20.98
CA THR A 68 -1.35 2.01 -20.60
C THR A 68 -1.20 1.48 -19.17
N GLU A 69 0.01 1.50 -18.60
CA GLU A 69 0.26 1.12 -17.20
C GLU A 69 -0.49 1.99 -16.18
N CYS A 70 -0.87 3.22 -16.55
CA CYS A 70 -1.60 4.12 -15.68
C CYS A 70 -3.14 3.96 -15.75
N TRP A 71 -3.64 3.13 -16.67
CA TRP A 71 -5.09 2.98 -16.90
C TRP A 71 -5.60 1.61 -16.47
N ASP A 72 -6.77 1.61 -15.82
CA ASP A 72 -7.47 0.39 -15.47
C ASP A 72 -7.90 -0.36 -16.74
N ALA A 73 -7.81 -1.69 -16.72
CA ALA A 73 -8.29 -2.55 -17.78
C ALA A 73 -9.75 -2.25 -18.19
N LEU A 74 -10.61 -1.87 -17.24
CA LEU A 74 -12.01 -1.55 -17.55
C LEU A 74 -12.17 -0.22 -18.32
N ASP A 75 -11.21 0.70 -18.23
CA ASP A 75 -11.22 1.98 -18.92
C ASP A 75 -10.40 1.96 -20.22
N SER A 76 -10.64 0.93 -21.03
CA SER A 76 -9.97 0.76 -22.33
C SER A 76 -10.15 1.94 -23.29
N LYS A 77 -11.31 2.62 -23.25
CA LYS A 77 -11.58 3.79 -24.09
C LYS A 77 -10.79 5.00 -23.66
N GLY A 78 -10.74 5.30 -22.35
CA GLY A 78 -9.90 6.37 -21.82
C GLY A 78 -8.43 6.13 -22.11
N ALA A 79 -7.97 4.88 -21.96
CA ALA A 79 -6.62 4.48 -22.33
C ALA A 79 -6.32 4.69 -23.82
N GLU A 80 -7.26 4.34 -24.71
CA GLU A 80 -7.11 4.53 -26.16
C GLU A 80 -7.01 6.01 -26.53
N ASP A 81 -7.89 6.85 -25.96
CA ASP A 81 -7.89 8.29 -26.23
C ASP A 81 -6.60 8.95 -25.72
N ALA A 82 -6.15 8.61 -24.51
CA ALA A 82 -4.91 9.10 -23.95
C ALA A 82 -3.71 8.70 -24.83
N LEU A 83 -3.68 7.45 -25.29
CA LEU A 83 -2.60 6.92 -26.11
C LEU A 83 -2.60 7.52 -27.52
N ASN A 84 -3.76 7.70 -28.14
CA ASN A 84 -3.90 8.40 -29.41
C ASN A 84 -3.56 9.89 -29.29
N SER A 85 -3.84 10.54 -28.16
CA SER A 85 -3.41 11.92 -27.92
C SER A 85 -1.88 12.04 -27.80
N ALA A 86 -1.23 11.03 -27.21
CA ALA A 86 0.21 10.98 -27.06
C ALA A 86 0.92 10.67 -28.40
N LEU A 87 0.44 9.68 -29.14
CA LEU A 87 1.04 9.18 -30.38
C LEU A 87 0.60 9.93 -31.64
N GLY A 88 -0.51 10.68 -31.59
CA GLY A 88 -1.07 11.38 -32.75
C GLY A 88 -0.27 12.61 -33.20
N ARG A 89 0.68 13.10 -32.39
CA ARG A 89 1.57 14.20 -32.77
C ARG A 89 2.87 13.64 -33.37
N PRO A 90 3.39 14.20 -34.47
CA PRO A 90 4.69 13.82 -35.01
C PRO A 90 5.79 13.99 -33.96
N ARG A 91 6.61 12.95 -33.77
CA ARG A 91 7.72 12.94 -32.81
C ARG A 91 8.97 12.32 -33.43
N PRO A 92 10.17 12.76 -33.00
CA PRO A 92 11.40 12.13 -33.43
C PRO A 92 11.51 10.70 -32.91
N ILE A 93 11.99 9.78 -33.74
CA ILE A 93 12.33 8.42 -33.31
C ILE A 93 13.68 8.52 -32.57
N HIS A 94 13.73 8.01 -31.34
CA HIS A 94 14.90 8.17 -30.45
C HIS A 94 16.24 7.72 -31.06
N SER A 95 16.21 6.77 -32.00
CA SER A 95 17.38 6.17 -32.65
C SER A 95 17.73 6.79 -34.01
N LEU A 96 16.93 7.73 -34.53
CA LEU A 96 17.10 8.29 -35.88
C LEU A 96 16.94 9.83 -35.86
N PRO A 97 18.04 10.59 -35.95
CA PRO A 97 17.96 12.04 -36.11
C PRO A 97 17.21 12.39 -37.40
N ASP A 98 16.41 13.46 -37.36
CA ASP A 98 15.58 13.94 -38.48
C ASP A 98 14.51 12.96 -38.99
N SER A 99 14.07 12.02 -38.15
CA SER A 99 12.90 11.18 -38.41
C SER A 99 11.65 11.74 -37.72
N GLU A 100 10.47 11.42 -38.25
CA GLU A 100 9.20 11.74 -37.60
C GLU A 100 8.31 10.50 -37.57
N LEU A 101 7.62 10.28 -36.45
CA LEU A 101 6.69 9.19 -36.21
C LEU A 101 5.39 9.74 -35.63
N SER A 102 4.28 9.33 -36.22
CA SER A 102 2.93 9.50 -35.66
C SER A 102 2.18 8.19 -35.78
N ALA A 103 1.33 7.89 -34.81
CA ALA A 103 0.57 6.65 -34.83
C ALA A 103 -0.82 6.81 -34.21
N ARG A 104 -1.71 5.93 -34.65
CA ARG A 104 -3.02 5.67 -34.06
C ARG A 104 -3.06 4.25 -33.58
N VAL A 105 -3.75 4.02 -32.47
CA VAL A 105 -3.87 2.72 -31.84
C VAL A 105 -5.32 2.45 -31.53
N GLN A 106 -5.69 1.19 -31.69
CA GLN A 106 -6.96 0.65 -31.25
C GLN A 106 -6.67 -0.31 -30.10
N LEU A 107 -7.31 -0.09 -28.96
CA LEU A 107 -7.20 -0.96 -27.80
C LEU A 107 -8.45 -1.81 -27.68
N THR A 108 -8.24 -3.11 -27.49
CA THR A 108 -9.31 -4.07 -27.26
C THR A 108 -8.96 -4.95 -26.06
N LEU A 109 -9.97 -5.39 -25.32
CA LEU A 109 -9.82 -6.49 -24.36
C LEU A 109 -10.46 -7.73 -24.92
N SER A 110 -9.86 -8.89 -24.64
CA SER A 110 -10.58 -10.15 -24.82
C SER A 110 -11.77 -10.22 -23.86
N SER A 111 -12.80 -10.95 -24.24
CA SER A 111 -13.96 -11.22 -23.37
C SER A 111 -13.53 -11.82 -22.02
N GLN A 112 -12.54 -12.72 -22.04
CA GLN A 112 -11.97 -13.30 -20.82
C GLN A 112 -11.27 -12.24 -19.95
N ALA A 113 -10.39 -11.43 -20.53
CA ALA A 113 -9.67 -10.39 -19.79
C ALA A 113 -10.61 -9.34 -19.19
N ARG A 114 -11.74 -9.08 -19.87
CA ARG A 114 -12.79 -8.21 -19.34
C ARG A 114 -13.50 -8.84 -18.14
N ALA A 115 -13.90 -10.10 -18.24
CA ALA A 115 -14.54 -10.81 -17.12
C ALA A 115 -13.60 -10.88 -15.90
N ASP A 116 -12.32 -11.17 -16.13
CA ASP A 116 -11.31 -11.20 -15.07
C ASP A 116 -11.12 -9.80 -14.42
N ALA A 117 -11.16 -8.73 -15.22
CA ALA A 117 -11.07 -7.35 -14.73
C ALA A 117 -12.30 -6.94 -13.90
N GLU A 118 -13.50 -7.31 -14.36
CA GLU A 118 -14.76 -7.09 -13.65
C GLU A 118 -14.76 -7.82 -12.30
N GLN A 119 -14.38 -9.10 -12.28
CA GLN A 119 -14.26 -9.88 -11.06
C GLN A 119 -13.22 -9.28 -10.10
N TYR A 120 -12.05 -8.89 -10.60
CA TYR A 120 -11.02 -8.25 -9.78
C TYR A 120 -11.52 -6.94 -9.15
N HIS A 121 -12.27 -6.14 -9.90
CA HIS A 121 -12.86 -4.90 -9.42
C HIS A 121 -13.91 -5.16 -8.32
N GLU A 122 -14.77 -6.15 -8.51
CA GLU A 122 -15.77 -6.58 -7.51
C GLU A 122 -15.08 -7.05 -6.22
N ASP A 123 -14.06 -7.90 -6.34
CA ASP A 123 -13.31 -8.42 -5.19
C ASP A 123 -12.63 -7.30 -4.41
N ARG A 124 -11.99 -6.34 -5.10
CA ARG A 124 -11.39 -5.17 -4.44
C ARG A 124 -12.43 -4.32 -3.74
N THR A 125 -13.58 -4.09 -4.37
CA THR A 125 -14.67 -3.29 -3.79
C THR A 125 -15.25 -3.98 -2.56
N ARG A 126 -15.44 -5.30 -2.63
CA ARG A 126 -15.88 -6.12 -1.49
C ARG A 126 -14.89 -6.07 -0.34
N LEU A 127 -13.59 -6.25 -0.62
CA LEU A 127 -12.55 -6.14 0.40
C LEU A 127 -12.46 -4.74 1.01
N ALA A 128 -12.57 -3.69 0.20
CA ALA A 128 -12.61 -2.32 0.69
C ALA A 128 -13.81 -2.09 1.62
N ARG A 129 -15.00 -2.59 1.24
CA ARG A 129 -16.20 -2.52 2.08
C ARG A 129 -16.04 -3.31 3.38
N LEU A 130 -15.46 -4.52 3.33
CA LEU A 130 -15.20 -5.31 4.54
C LEU A 130 -14.18 -4.64 5.46
N ARG A 131 -13.13 -4.02 4.90
CA ARG A 131 -12.16 -3.24 5.67
C ARG A 131 -12.81 -2.02 6.30
N TYR A 132 -13.63 -1.30 5.54
CA TYR A 132 -14.40 -0.18 6.06
C TYR A 132 -15.35 -0.62 7.18
N LEU A 133 -16.12 -1.69 6.98
CA LEU A 133 -17.00 -2.23 8.00
C LEU A 133 -16.23 -2.69 9.25
N LYS A 134 -15.08 -3.33 9.08
CA LYS A 134 -14.19 -3.65 10.19
C LYS A 134 -13.77 -2.37 10.91
N GLU A 135 -13.21 -1.41 10.19
CA GLU A 135 -12.78 -0.14 10.79
C GLU A 135 -13.90 0.53 11.58
N GLN A 136 -15.11 0.59 11.01
CA GLN A 136 -16.30 1.15 11.67
C GLN A 136 -16.75 0.34 12.90
N LEU A 137 -16.77 -1.00 12.81
CA LEU A 137 -17.17 -1.89 13.90
C LEU A 137 -16.18 -1.82 15.08
N TYR A 138 -14.89 -1.68 14.78
CA TYR A 138 -13.83 -1.62 15.79
C TYR A 138 -13.52 -0.20 16.26
N SER A 139 -14.03 0.84 15.60
CA SER A 139 -13.98 2.22 16.10
C SER A 139 -15.02 2.50 17.19
N ASP A 140 -16.04 1.67 17.34
CA ASP A 140 -16.98 1.73 18.45
C ASP A 140 -16.74 0.58 19.44
N PRO A 141 -16.20 0.84 20.65
CA PRO A 141 -15.96 -0.20 21.65
C PRO A 141 -17.25 -0.91 22.09
N GLU A 142 -18.42 -0.29 21.94
CA GLU A 142 -19.72 -0.92 22.25
C GLU A 142 -20.06 -2.02 21.22
N MET A 143 -19.68 -1.84 19.95
CA MET A 143 -19.92 -2.82 18.88
C MET A 143 -18.99 -4.03 18.97
N VAL A 144 -17.75 -3.85 19.41
CA VAL A 144 -16.81 -4.95 19.70
C VAL A 144 -17.31 -5.85 20.83
N LEU A 145 -17.98 -5.25 21.82
CA LEU A 145 -18.60 -5.99 22.92
C LEU A 145 -19.83 -6.78 22.45
N LEU A 146 -20.67 -6.18 21.60
CA LEU A 146 -21.81 -6.88 21.01
C LEU A 146 -21.37 -8.07 20.15
N ASP A 147 -20.33 -7.91 19.32
CA ASP A 147 -19.76 -9.01 18.52
C ASP A 147 -19.20 -10.14 19.41
N ARG A 148 -18.52 -9.79 20.52
CA ARG A 148 -18.06 -10.80 21.50
C ARG A 148 -19.22 -11.53 22.20
N LEU A 149 -20.28 -10.82 22.56
CA LEU A 149 -21.46 -11.39 23.22
C LEU A 149 -22.26 -12.27 22.26
N GLU A 150 -22.33 -11.91 20.97
CA GLU A 150 -22.95 -12.71 19.92
C GLU A 150 -22.15 -14.01 19.66
N GLN A 151 -20.82 -13.94 19.70
CA GLN A 151 -19.94 -15.10 19.55
C GLN A 151 -19.93 -16.01 20.80
N ARG A 152 -20.25 -15.49 21.99
CA ARG A 152 -20.27 -16.22 23.27
C ARG A 152 -21.48 -15.86 24.12
N PRO A 153 -22.69 -16.30 23.73
CA PRO A 153 -23.92 -15.94 24.45
C PRO A 153 -23.99 -16.52 25.87
N GLY A 154 -23.20 -17.57 26.18
CA GLY A 154 -23.15 -18.21 27.50
C GLY A 154 -22.43 -17.41 28.59
N ASP A 155 -21.66 -16.37 28.24
CA ASP A 155 -20.98 -15.52 29.22
C ASP A 155 -21.95 -14.51 29.90
N ILE A 156 -23.17 -14.37 29.37
CA ILE A 156 -24.18 -13.41 29.86
C ILE A 156 -24.85 -13.88 31.16
N GLU A 157 -24.99 -15.19 31.37
CA GLU A 157 -25.71 -15.73 32.55
C GLU A 157 -24.99 -15.44 33.89
N THR A 158 -23.72 -15.01 33.85
CA THR A 158 -22.91 -14.68 35.03
C THR A 158 -22.59 -13.19 35.18
N LEU A 159 -22.94 -12.34 34.21
CA LEU A 159 -22.70 -10.90 34.29
C LEU A 159 -23.95 -10.14 34.73
N ASP A 160 -23.89 -9.56 35.94
CA ASP A 160 -24.93 -8.71 36.50
C ASP A 160 -25.09 -7.43 35.65
N ILE A 161 -26.32 -6.96 35.44
CA ILE A 161 -26.64 -5.74 34.67
C ILE A 161 -25.89 -4.52 35.22
N LYS A 162 -25.57 -4.54 36.52
CA LYS A 162 -24.70 -3.55 37.17
C LYS A 162 -23.28 -3.53 36.61
N ASP A 163 -22.70 -4.67 36.28
CA ASP A 163 -21.35 -4.75 35.73
C ASP A 163 -21.31 -4.23 34.30
N PHE A 164 -22.37 -4.46 33.52
CA PHE A 164 -22.56 -3.84 32.21
C PHE A 164 -22.68 -2.31 32.28
N GLN A 165 -23.44 -1.79 33.24
CA GLN A 165 -23.54 -0.33 33.46
C GLN A 165 -22.24 0.26 34.01
N ARG A 166 -21.45 -0.51 34.76
CA ARG A 166 -20.12 -0.11 35.22
C ARG A 166 -19.12 -0.10 34.06
N LEU A 167 -19.22 -1.08 33.17
CA LEU A 167 -18.38 -1.23 31.98
C LEU A 167 -18.70 -0.13 30.95
N SER A 168 -19.96 0.16 30.67
CA SER A 168 -20.34 1.24 29.75
C SER A 168 -19.91 2.62 30.28
N ARG A 169 -20.05 2.85 31.59
CA ARG A 169 -19.52 4.05 32.24
C ARG A 169 -18.00 4.08 32.24
N SER A 170 -17.31 2.96 32.43
CA SER A 170 -15.84 2.90 32.38
C SER A 170 -15.30 3.05 30.96
N LEU A 171 -16.04 2.63 29.93
CA LEU A 171 -15.70 2.81 28.51
C LEU A 171 -15.93 4.25 28.06
N ARG A 172 -17.01 4.90 28.50
CA ARG A 172 -17.23 6.33 28.22
C ARG A 172 -16.20 7.22 28.91
N VAL A 173 -15.83 6.89 30.15
CA VAL A 173 -14.75 7.55 30.90
C VAL A 173 -13.37 7.16 30.32
N GLY A 174 -13.21 5.93 29.81
CA GLY A 174 -11.99 5.46 29.16
C GLY A 174 -11.75 6.11 27.80
N GLY A 175 -12.79 6.35 27.00
CA GLY A 175 -12.66 7.12 25.76
C GLY A 175 -12.23 8.57 26.00
N THR A 176 -12.55 9.15 27.17
CA THR A 176 -12.15 10.53 27.51
C THR A 176 -10.83 10.63 28.26
N TRP A 177 -10.48 9.64 29.10
CA TRP A 177 -9.29 9.72 29.97
C TRP A 177 -8.21 8.67 29.63
N TRP A 178 -8.58 7.48 29.16
CA TRP A 178 -7.63 6.43 28.76
C TRP A 178 -7.11 6.63 27.33
N TYR A 179 -7.94 7.09 26.39
CA TYR A 179 -7.52 7.29 25.01
C TYR A 179 -6.31 8.24 24.87
N PRO A 180 -6.29 9.44 25.49
CA PRO A 180 -5.11 10.33 25.40
C PRO A 180 -3.85 9.71 26.02
N LEU A 181 -4.01 8.91 27.08
CA LEU A 181 -2.90 8.25 27.77
C LEU A 181 -2.35 7.07 26.96
N LEU A 182 -3.22 6.28 26.32
CA LEU A 182 -2.84 5.21 25.40
C LEU A 182 -2.19 5.77 24.13
N ASP A 183 -2.69 6.89 23.61
CA ASP A 183 -2.09 7.58 22.47
C ASP A 183 -0.69 8.13 22.81
N CYS A 184 -0.50 8.66 24.04
CA CYS A 184 0.83 9.02 24.53
C CYS A 184 1.77 7.82 24.67
N LEU A 185 1.27 6.67 25.13
CA LEU A 185 2.07 5.45 25.25
C LEU A 185 2.45 4.87 23.89
N GLU A 186 1.54 4.94 22.91
CA GLU A 186 1.78 4.52 21.54
C GLU A 186 2.78 5.46 20.83
N ALA A 187 2.69 6.78 21.06
CA ALA A 187 3.69 7.73 20.60
C ALA A 187 5.06 7.44 21.23
N LEU A 188 5.11 7.17 22.53
CA LEU A 188 6.33 6.81 23.24
C LEU A 188 6.92 5.50 22.73
N SER A 189 6.11 4.49 22.41
CA SER A 189 6.59 3.23 21.87
C SER A 189 7.14 3.36 20.44
N LYS A 190 6.60 4.30 19.64
CA LYS A 190 7.10 4.64 18.29
C LYS A 190 8.43 5.38 18.30
N GLU A 191 8.70 6.21 19.32
CA GLU A 191 9.99 6.89 19.50
C GLU A 191 11.08 5.97 20.06
N LEU A 192 10.69 4.84 20.66
CA LEU A 192 11.61 3.85 21.19
C LEU A 192 12.00 2.80 20.12
N PRO A 193 13.14 2.10 20.29
CA PRO A 193 13.61 1.10 19.32
C PRO A 193 12.57 -0.01 19.10
N ARG A 194 12.21 -0.26 17.82
CA ARG A 194 11.12 -1.17 17.36
C ARG A 194 11.11 -2.58 17.96
N GLN A 195 12.22 -3.06 18.51
CA GLN A 195 12.30 -4.42 19.04
C GLN A 195 11.79 -4.55 20.49
N HIS A 196 11.67 -3.43 21.25
CA HIS A 196 11.27 -3.49 22.67
C HIS A 196 10.42 -2.29 23.14
N GLY A 197 10.04 -1.36 22.26
CA GLY A 197 9.34 -0.12 22.61
C GLY A 197 8.05 -0.32 23.43
N ASP A 198 7.20 -1.27 23.02
CA ASP A 198 5.93 -1.55 23.71
C ASP A 198 6.15 -2.11 25.12
N LEU A 199 7.18 -2.94 25.29
CA LEU A 199 7.52 -3.55 26.58
C LEU A 199 8.13 -2.51 27.55
N ILE A 200 8.86 -1.53 27.02
CA ILE A 200 9.42 -0.42 27.79
C ILE A 200 8.31 0.57 28.21
N ALA A 201 7.39 0.90 27.30
CA ALA A 201 6.22 1.74 27.59
C ALA A 201 5.34 1.11 28.70
N MET A 202 5.11 -0.21 28.61
CA MET A 202 4.36 -0.96 29.63
C MET A 202 5.07 -0.97 31.00
N LYS A 203 6.41 -1.10 31.02
CA LYS A 203 7.21 -1.00 32.26
C LYS A 203 7.11 0.37 32.92
N LEU A 204 7.15 1.44 32.14
CA LEU A 204 7.03 2.81 32.64
C LEU A 204 5.65 3.06 33.26
N LEU A 205 4.60 2.56 32.62
CA LEU A 205 3.24 2.66 33.14
C LEU A 205 3.07 1.85 34.44
N LEU A 206 3.54 0.61 34.49
CA LEU A 206 3.52 -0.21 35.70
C LEU A 206 4.31 0.42 36.85
N LYS A 207 5.45 1.05 36.54
CA LYS A 207 6.26 1.77 37.53
C LYS A 207 5.50 2.98 38.08
N ALA A 208 4.88 3.77 37.21
CA ALA A 208 4.06 4.90 37.62
C ALA A 208 2.90 4.47 38.53
N PHE A 209 2.24 3.35 38.23
CA PHE A 209 1.21 2.78 39.11
C PHE A 209 1.75 2.29 40.44
N LYS A 210 2.93 1.66 40.47
CA LYS A 210 3.59 1.18 41.70
C LYS A 210 3.99 2.35 42.61
N ASP A 211 4.45 3.45 42.01
CA ASP A 211 4.93 4.63 42.74
C ASP A 211 3.79 5.52 43.23
N THR A 212 2.66 5.59 42.51
CA THR A 212 1.56 6.51 42.84
C THR A 212 0.41 5.85 43.60
N LEU A 213 0.06 4.59 43.29
CA LEU A 213 -1.12 3.91 43.81
C LEU A 213 -0.85 2.40 44.01
N PRO A 214 0.00 2.02 44.98
CA PRO A 214 0.39 0.62 45.19
C PRO A 214 -0.80 -0.29 45.54
N GLU A 215 -1.80 0.21 46.27
CA GLU A 215 -3.00 -0.54 46.64
C GLU A 215 -3.83 -1.03 45.44
N LEU A 216 -3.70 -0.37 44.29
CA LEU A 216 -4.39 -0.75 43.03
C LEU A 216 -3.71 -1.96 42.37
N ILE A 217 -2.39 -2.08 42.48
CA ILE A 217 -1.64 -3.25 41.97
C ILE A 217 -2.03 -4.49 42.76
N ASP A 218 -2.13 -4.34 44.08
CA ASP A 218 -2.49 -5.42 45.00
C ASP A 218 -3.94 -5.88 44.78
N ARG A 219 -4.87 -4.93 44.60
CA ARG A 219 -6.30 -5.23 44.40
C ARG A 219 -6.60 -5.90 43.05
N HIS A 220 -5.79 -5.67 42.02
CA HIS A 220 -5.99 -6.25 40.68
C HIS A 220 -5.06 -7.42 40.37
N GLY A 221 -4.30 -7.94 41.34
CA GLY A 221 -3.44 -9.10 41.15
C GLY A 221 -2.31 -8.87 40.14
N LEU A 222 -1.90 -7.62 39.95
CA LEU A 222 -0.84 -7.25 39.01
C LEU A 222 0.57 -7.32 39.65
N GLN A 223 0.67 -7.81 40.89
CA GLN A 223 1.94 -7.92 41.62
C GLN A 223 2.95 -8.82 40.90
N ASP A 224 2.54 -10.01 40.47
CA ASP A 224 3.44 -10.95 39.76
C ASP A 224 3.98 -10.36 38.44
N LEU A 225 3.14 -9.61 37.72
CA LEU A 225 3.49 -8.93 36.48
C LEU A 225 4.40 -7.72 36.73
N ALA A 226 4.14 -6.96 37.78
CA ALA A 226 4.96 -5.83 38.20
C ALA A 226 6.35 -6.31 38.66
N ASP A 227 6.43 -7.41 39.38
CA ASP A 227 7.69 -7.94 39.92
C ASP A 227 8.54 -8.66 38.84
N GLN A 228 7.91 -9.29 37.84
CA GLN A 228 8.62 -9.84 36.67
C GLN A 228 9.16 -8.75 35.73
N LEU A 229 8.44 -7.64 35.58
CA LEU A 229 8.79 -6.59 34.61
C LEU A 229 9.64 -5.46 35.21
N LEU A 230 9.53 -5.22 36.52
CA LEU A 230 10.32 -4.26 37.29
C LEU A 230 11.06 -5.00 38.41
N PRO A 231 12.10 -5.79 38.08
CA PRO A 231 12.93 -6.38 39.12
C PRO A 231 13.47 -5.22 39.98
N GLY A 232 13.27 -5.35 41.30
CA GLY A 232 13.80 -4.36 42.26
C GLY A 232 15.32 -4.18 42.06
N PRO A 233 15.90 -3.07 42.54
CA PRO A 233 17.34 -2.91 42.48
C PRO A 233 17.97 -4.15 43.12
N GLU A 234 18.70 -4.94 42.33
CA GLU A 234 19.44 -6.08 42.84
C GLU A 234 20.30 -5.58 44.00
N LEU A 235 19.99 -6.04 45.21
CA LEU A 235 20.89 -5.92 46.34
C LEU A 235 22.19 -6.59 45.90
N SER A 236 23.18 -5.76 45.60
CA SER A 236 24.52 -6.18 45.23
C SER A 236 25.00 -7.30 46.17
N PRO A 237 25.57 -8.40 45.62
CA PRO A 237 26.00 -9.55 46.40
C PRO A 237 27.10 -9.22 47.44
N ASP A 238 27.66 -8.02 47.44
CA ASP A 238 28.64 -7.57 48.43
C ASP A 238 28.05 -7.25 49.82
N SER A 239 26.72 -7.11 49.96
CA SER A 239 26.08 -6.86 51.26
C SER A 239 25.89 -8.12 52.12
N LYS A 240 25.95 -9.33 51.53
CA LYS A 240 25.87 -10.59 52.30
C LYS A 240 27.19 -11.00 52.97
N LYS A 241 28.35 -10.48 52.53
CA LYS A 241 29.64 -10.80 53.15
C LYS A 241 29.93 -10.01 54.44
N ALA A 242 29.24 -8.90 54.70
CA ALA A 242 29.45 -8.12 55.93
C ALA A 242 28.68 -8.66 57.15
N ALA A 243 27.70 -9.56 56.94
CA ALA A 243 26.88 -10.10 58.03
C ALA A 243 27.47 -11.37 58.69
N ASP A 244 28.40 -12.07 58.02
CA ASP A 244 29.03 -13.30 58.56
C ASP A 244 30.38 -13.05 59.26
N SER A 245 30.90 -11.83 59.27
CA SER A 245 32.15 -11.47 59.98
C SER A 245 31.92 -10.86 61.38
N ALA A 246 30.67 -10.85 61.88
CA ALA A 246 30.35 -10.34 63.22
C ALA A 246 29.95 -11.44 64.22
N LYS A 247 30.46 -12.66 64.02
CA LYS A 247 30.43 -13.75 65.01
C LYS A 247 31.81 -14.40 65.13
N TYR A 248 32.76 -13.68 65.71
CA TYR A 248 33.86 -14.23 66.52
C TYR A 248 34.26 -13.18 67.56
#